data_AF-A0A098GFX9-F1
#
_entry.id   AF-A0A098GFX9-F1
#
_cell.length_a   1.000
_cell.length_b   1.000
_cell.length_c   1.000
_cell.angle_alpha   90.00
_cell.angle_beta   90.00
_cell.angle_gamma   90.00
#
_symmetry.space_group_name_H-M   'P 1'
#
loop_
_entity.id
_entity.type
_entity.pdbx_description
1 polymer ?
#
loop_
_entity_poly.entity_id
_entity_poly.type
_entity_poly.pdbx_seq_one_letter_code
_entity_poly.pdbx_strand_id
1 'polypeptide(L)'
;MNKTLMTMLIIINSVLSTTVSAETLEGSFWRCTAFDGEDKEWTVDSSYEISAVNKAFEECKKQSKVPSSCKTAKEACEAFVNGKSTRPMWRCTALDQMAKTWLSNVYTHRDDAAIAAKAYCEQNSAFPDTCYINLMTCKNLNSRE
;
A
#
# COMPACT_ATOMS: atom_id res chain seq x y z
N MET A 1 37.42 -37.30 54.35
CA MET A 1 37.86 -37.14 52.95
C MET A 1 36.68 -37.52 52.05
N ASN A 2 35.92 -36.52 51.60
CA ASN A 2 35.92 -35.98 50.22
C ASN A 2 35.27 -36.93 49.19
N LYS A 3 34.28 -36.56 48.38
CA LYS A 3 33.37 -35.41 48.32
C LYS A 3 32.33 -35.75 47.22
N THR A 4 31.07 -35.44 47.48
CA THR A 4 30.00 -35.05 46.52
C THR A 4 29.51 -36.04 45.45
N LEU A 5 28.45 -36.74 45.85
CA LEU A 5 27.25 -37.01 45.06
C LEU A 5 26.61 -35.67 44.64
N MET A 6 26.45 -35.38 43.34
CA MET A 6 25.59 -34.27 42.90
C MET A 6 24.96 -34.55 41.54
N THR A 7 23.64 -34.41 41.58
CA THR A 7 22.55 -34.71 40.68
C THR A 7 22.55 -33.89 39.38
N MET A 8 21.92 -34.48 38.36
CA MET A 8 21.26 -33.88 37.18
C MET A 8 20.97 -32.37 37.25
N LEU A 9 21.26 -31.65 36.15
CA LEU A 9 20.26 -30.89 35.38
C LEU A 9 20.88 -30.43 34.03
N ILE A 10 20.52 -31.09 32.93
CA ILE A 10 20.83 -30.60 31.58
C ILE A 10 19.69 -29.65 31.21
N ILE A 11 19.95 -28.34 31.27
CA ILE A 11 19.03 -27.29 30.84
C ILE A 11 19.00 -27.30 29.30
N ILE A 12 18.04 -28.00 28.73
CA ILE A 12 17.71 -27.92 27.30
C ILE A 12 16.99 -26.59 27.10
N ASN A 13 17.75 -25.56 26.72
CA ASN A 13 17.19 -24.29 26.27
C ASN A 13 16.61 -24.48 24.85
N SER A 14 15.40 -25.00 24.78
CA SER A 14 14.60 -25.02 23.55
C SER A 14 14.08 -23.62 23.30
N VAL A 15 14.87 -22.79 22.59
CA VAL A 15 14.39 -21.55 22.00
C VAL A 15 13.43 -21.94 20.88
N LEU A 16 12.15 -22.04 21.20
CA LEU A 16 11.08 -22.16 20.22
C LEU A 16 11.05 -20.84 19.44
N SER A 17 11.79 -20.79 18.34
CA SER A 17 11.65 -19.72 17.36
C SER A 17 10.32 -19.95 16.65
N THR A 18 9.26 -19.28 17.10
CA THR A 18 8.01 -19.22 16.36
C THR A 18 8.28 -18.42 15.09
N THR A 19 8.43 -19.11 13.97
CA THR A 19 8.39 -18.50 12.65
C THR A 19 6.98 -17.94 12.45
N VAL A 20 6.84 -16.61 12.53
CA VAL A 20 5.63 -15.93 12.06
C VAL A 20 5.62 -16.10 10.55
N SER A 21 4.88 -17.11 10.07
CA SER A 21 4.54 -17.20 8.65
C SER A 21 3.60 -16.04 8.34
N ALA A 22 4.04 -15.11 7.48
CA ALA A 22 3.12 -14.20 6.84
C ALA A 22 2.19 -15.05 5.96
N GLU A 23 0.94 -15.20 6.39
CA GLU A 23 -0.11 -15.82 5.57
C GLU A 23 -0.26 -14.99 4.32
N THR A 24 0.40 -15.42 3.24
CA THR A 24 0.17 -14.84 1.92
C THR A 24 -1.19 -15.37 1.51
N LEU A 25 -2.23 -14.54 1.64
CA LEU A 25 -3.57 -14.89 1.17
C LEU A 25 -3.51 -15.06 -0.35
N GLU A 26 -3.40 -16.30 -0.82
CA GLU A 26 -3.61 -16.61 -2.23
C GLU A 26 -5.06 -16.27 -2.60
N GLY A 27 -5.26 -15.29 -3.50
CA GLY A 27 -6.57 -14.93 -4.01
C GLY A 27 -6.93 -13.45 -3.80
N SER A 28 -8.16 -13.21 -3.34
CA SER A 28 -8.69 -11.86 -3.12
C SER A 28 -8.68 -11.53 -1.63
N PHE A 29 -8.13 -10.38 -1.27
CA PHE A 29 -7.98 -9.93 0.11
C PHE A 29 -8.11 -8.42 0.21
N TRP A 30 -8.33 -7.93 1.42
CA TRP A 30 -8.26 -6.52 1.77
C TRP A 30 -6.95 -6.27 2.51
N ARG A 31 -6.24 -5.22 2.11
CA ARG A 31 -5.04 -4.71 2.77
C ARG A 31 -5.36 -3.35 3.35
N CYS A 32 -5.21 -3.19 4.65
CA CYS A 32 -5.45 -1.91 5.33
C CYS A 32 -4.21 -1.47 6.09
N THR A 33 -3.94 -0.17 6.08
CA THR A 33 -2.85 0.44 6.84
C THR A 33 -3.39 1.36 7.93
N ALA A 34 -2.90 1.15 9.16
CA ALA A 34 -3.10 2.06 10.28
C ALA A 34 -1.87 2.96 10.47
N PHE A 35 -2.10 4.17 10.99
CA PHE A 35 -1.08 5.17 11.23
C PHE A 35 -1.13 5.65 12.67
N ASP A 36 0.01 5.95 13.28
CA ASP A 36 0.07 6.68 14.55
C ASP A 36 0.31 8.19 14.33
N GLY A 37 0.42 8.94 15.43
CA GLY A 37 0.69 10.37 15.42
C GLY A 37 2.12 10.75 15.03
N GLU A 38 3.01 9.78 14.81
CA GLU A 38 4.35 9.96 14.25
C GLU A 38 4.42 9.48 12.78
N ASP A 39 3.27 9.25 12.14
CA ASP A 39 3.11 8.75 10.79
C ASP A 39 3.80 7.39 10.52
N LYS A 40 3.96 6.56 11.57
CA LYS A 40 4.38 5.16 11.38
C LYS A 40 3.22 4.32 10.88
N GLU A 41 3.53 3.31 10.09
CA GLU A 41 2.54 2.51 9.37
C GLU A 41 2.50 1.05 9.83
N TRP A 42 1.29 0.50 9.94
CA TRP A 42 1.05 -0.93 10.17
C TRP A 42 0.04 -1.46 9.17
N THR A 43 0.51 -2.29 8.24
CA THR A 43 -0.30 -2.87 7.17
C THR A 43 -0.67 -4.31 7.49
N VAL A 44 -1.96 -4.65 7.35
CA VAL A 44 -2.47 -6.00 7.59
C VAL A 44 -3.41 -6.42 6.46
N ASP A 45 -3.34 -7.71 6.11
CA ASP A 45 -4.22 -8.35 5.15
C ASP A 45 -5.33 -9.16 5.85
N SER A 46 -6.53 -9.18 5.27
CA SER A 46 -7.64 -10.03 5.71
C SER A 46 -8.65 -10.27 4.58
N SER A 47 -9.40 -11.36 4.62
CA SER A 47 -10.43 -11.67 3.61
C SER A 47 -11.60 -10.66 3.57
N TYR A 48 -11.78 -9.86 4.63
CA TYR A 48 -12.86 -8.89 4.78
C TYR A 48 -12.30 -7.52 5.17
N GLU A 49 -12.84 -6.45 4.60
CA GLU A 49 -12.42 -5.07 4.84
C GLU A 49 -12.43 -4.71 6.33
N ILE A 50 -13.55 -4.91 7.00
CA ILE A 50 -13.70 -4.56 8.43
C ILE A 50 -12.70 -5.32 9.32
N SER A 51 -12.40 -6.57 8.98
CA SER A 51 -11.41 -7.36 9.69
C SER A 51 -9.99 -6.84 9.46
N ALA A 52 -9.65 -6.44 8.23
CA ALA A 52 -8.37 -5.82 7.92
C ALA A 52 -8.20 -4.47 8.65
N VAL A 53 -9.23 -3.62 8.66
CA VAL A 53 -9.26 -2.34 9.39
C VAL A 53 -8.96 -2.55 10.87
N ASN A 54 -9.73 -3.43 11.52
CA ASN A 54 -9.61 -3.68 12.95
C ASN A 54 -8.25 -4.29 13.31
N LYS A 55 -7.75 -5.23 12.51
CA LYS A 55 -6.43 -5.83 12.74
C LYS A 55 -5.30 -4.82 12.57
N ALA A 56 -5.34 -3.98 11.54
CA ALA A 56 -4.35 -2.93 11.34
C ALA A 56 -4.35 -1.94 12.52
N PHE A 57 -5.54 -1.53 12.98
CA PHE A 57 -5.70 -0.65 14.14
C PHE A 57 -5.15 -1.26 15.43
N GLU A 58 -5.46 -2.54 15.69
CA GLU A 58 -4.95 -3.24 16.87
C GLU A 58 -3.43 -3.44 16.81
N GLU A 59 -2.85 -3.73 15.64
CA GLU A 59 -1.39 -3.82 15.51
C GLU A 59 -0.70 -2.46 15.69
N CYS A 60 -1.28 -1.36 15.20
CA CYS A 60 -0.81 -0.02 15.53
C CYS A 60 -0.81 0.19 17.04
N LYS A 61 -1.93 -0.07 17.73
CA LYS A 61 -2.01 0.14 19.19
C LYS A 61 -1.01 -0.70 19.97
N LYS A 62 -0.71 -1.91 19.49
CA LYS A 62 0.20 -2.85 20.15
C LYS A 62 1.67 -2.47 19.98
N GLN A 63 2.04 -1.87 18.84
CA GLN A 63 3.43 -1.65 18.46
C GLN A 63 3.85 -0.16 18.47
N SER A 64 2.89 0.77 18.34
CA SER A 64 3.15 2.20 18.38
C SER A 64 3.64 2.65 19.76
N LYS A 65 4.50 3.67 19.76
CA LYS A 65 4.92 4.38 20.98
C LYS A 65 3.84 5.35 21.49
N VAL A 66 2.84 5.66 20.66
CA VAL A 66 1.74 6.58 20.97
C VAL A 66 0.39 5.92 20.64
N PRO A 67 -0.01 4.81 21.31
CA PRO A 67 -1.17 3.99 20.91
C PRO A 67 -2.50 4.74 20.79
N SER A 68 -2.70 5.78 21.60
CA SER A 68 -3.93 6.59 21.59
C SER A 68 -4.09 7.44 20.32
N SER A 69 -3.03 7.62 19.55
CA SER A 69 -3.03 8.36 18.28
C SER A 69 -3.28 7.48 17.06
N CYS A 70 -3.34 6.17 17.24
CA CYS A 70 -3.61 5.23 16.17
C CYS A 70 -4.93 5.56 15.46
N LYS A 71 -4.91 5.50 14.14
CA LYS A 71 -6.07 5.71 13.28
C LYS A 71 -5.94 4.85 12.03
N THR A 72 -7.06 4.33 11.57
CA THR A 72 -7.16 3.64 10.28
C THR A 72 -8.23 4.35 9.46
N ALA A 73 -7.84 4.88 8.30
CA ALA A 73 -8.76 5.50 7.37
C ALA A 73 -9.28 4.46 6.38
N LYS A 74 -10.54 4.57 5.93
CA LYS A 74 -11.09 3.65 4.92
C LYS A 74 -10.33 3.76 3.60
N GLU A 75 -9.84 4.95 3.30
CA GLU A 75 -9.04 5.29 2.12
C GLU A 75 -7.64 4.63 2.16
N ALA A 76 -7.20 4.21 3.35
CA ALA A 76 -5.99 3.42 3.55
C ALA A 76 -6.24 1.91 3.44
N CYS A 77 -7.45 1.50 3.03
CA CYS A 77 -7.79 0.13 2.70
C CYS A 77 -7.91 -0.05 1.18
N GLU A 78 -7.32 -1.13 0.70
CA GLU A 78 -7.29 -1.49 -0.70
C GLU A 78 -7.72 -2.95 -0.85
N ALA A 79 -8.70 -3.17 -1.72
CA ALA A 79 -9.06 -4.52 -2.12
C ALA A 79 -8.10 -5.00 -3.21
N PHE A 80 -7.63 -6.23 -3.06
CA PHE A 80 -6.88 -6.97 -4.04
C PHE A 80 -7.75 -8.12 -4.54
N VAL A 81 -7.90 -8.25 -5.86
CA VAL A 81 -8.62 -9.35 -6.51
C VAL A 81 -7.62 -10.12 -7.36
N ASN A 82 -7.43 -11.41 -7.05
CA ASN A 82 -6.40 -12.26 -7.67
C ASN A 82 -5.00 -11.62 -7.61
N GLY A 83 -4.63 -11.08 -6.45
CA GLY A 83 -3.35 -10.40 -6.24
C GLY A 83 -3.19 -9.03 -6.93
N LYS A 84 -4.23 -8.51 -7.60
CA LYS A 84 -4.20 -7.18 -8.24
C LYS A 84 -5.05 -6.19 -7.46
N SER A 85 -4.49 -5.01 -7.18
CA SER A 85 -5.24 -3.92 -6.58
C SER A 85 -6.46 -3.53 -7.44
N THR A 86 -7.59 -3.27 -6.78
CA THR A 86 -8.80 -2.68 -7.37
C THR A 86 -8.84 -1.16 -7.24
N ARG A 87 -7.86 -0.54 -6.56
CA ARG A 87 -7.74 0.91 -6.47
C ARG A 87 -7.53 1.46 -7.89
N PRO A 88 -8.38 2.39 -8.37
CA PRO A 88 -8.29 2.90 -9.72
C PRO A 88 -6.88 3.37 -10.05
N MET A 89 -6.34 2.91 -11.18
CA MET A 89 -4.99 3.22 -11.63
C MET A 89 -5.09 4.10 -12.87
N TRP A 90 -5.41 5.37 -12.69
CA TRP A 90 -5.58 6.30 -13.80
C TRP A 90 -4.23 6.76 -14.35
N ARG A 91 -4.10 6.69 -15.67
CA ARG A 91 -3.03 7.32 -16.43
C ARG A 91 -3.64 8.06 -17.61
N CYS A 92 -3.33 9.34 -17.72
CA CYS A 92 -3.78 10.20 -18.82
C CYS A 92 -2.62 10.57 -19.75
N THR A 93 -2.96 10.95 -20.98
CA THR A 93 -2.02 11.34 -22.02
C THR A 93 -2.34 12.75 -22.51
N ALA A 94 -1.42 13.69 -22.29
CA ALA A 94 -1.49 15.02 -22.90
C ALA A 94 -0.90 15.01 -24.31
N LEU A 95 -1.36 15.94 -25.12
CA LEU A 95 -0.90 16.16 -26.49
C LEU A 95 -0.50 17.63 -26.65
N ASP A 96 0.56 17.88 -27.39
CA ASP A 96 0.89 19.23 -27.89
C ASP A 96 0.35 19.43 -29.31
N GLN A 97 0.56 20.63 -29.89
CA GLN A 97 0.11 20.92 -31.25
C GLN A 97 0.71 20.02 -32.34
N MET A 98 1.82 19.32 -32.06
CA MET A 98 2.42 18.34 -32.98
C MET A 98 1.87 16.93 -32.76
N ALA A 99 0.83 16.78 -31.91
CA ALA A 99 0.28 15.51 -31.48
C ALA A 99 1.31 14.59 -30.81
N LYS A 100 2.38 15.14 -30.22
CA LYS A 100 3.32 14.35 -29.42
C LYS A 100 2.66 14.00 -28.08
N THR A 101 2.81 12.75 -27.67
CA THR A 101 2.18 12.19 -26.48
C THR A 101 3.03 12.37 -25.23
N TRP A 102 2.38 12.75 -24.14
CA TRP A 102 3.00 13.00 -22.84
C TRP A 102 2.19 12.29 -21.76
N LEU A 103 2.69 11.16 -21.28
CA LEU A 103 1.98 10.34 -20.29
C LEU A 103 2.28 10.82 -18.87
N SER A 104 1.24 10.79 -18.03
CA SER A 104 1.38 10.93 -16.58
C SER A 104 1.91 9.65 -15.93
N ASN A 105 2.34 9.80 -14.66
CA ASN A 105 2.42 8.69 -13.73
C ASN A 105 1.03 8.05 -13.49
N VAL A 106 0.97 7.01 -12.66
CA VAL A 106 -0.32 6.40 -12.27
C VAL A 106 -0.85 7.08 -11.03
N TYR A 107 -2.13 7.46 -11.05
CA TYR A 107 -2.82 8.13 -9.94
C TYR A 107 -4.09 7.41 -9.55
N THR A 108 -4.55 7.64 -8.32
CA THR A 108 -5.84 7.11 -7.84
C THR A 108 -7.02 7.83 -8.47
N HIS A 109 -6.88 9.13 -8.73
CA HIS A 109 -7.93 9.96 -9.30
C HIS A 109 -7.60 10.35 -10.73
N ARG A 110 -8.63 10.33 -11.59
CA ARG A 110 -8.50 10.67 -13.02
C ARG A 110 -8.01 12.09 -13.23
N ASP A 111 -8.52 13.03 -12.43
CA ASP A 111 -8.21 14.45 -12.58
C ASP A 111 -6.75 14.76 -12.20
N ASP A 112 -6.23 14.11 -11.17
CA ASP A 112 -4.81 14.20 -10.79
C ASP A 112 -3.90 13.70 -11.93
N ALA A 113 -4.25 12.57 -12.55
CA ALA A 113 -3.54 12.06 -13.72
C ALA A 113 -3.62 13.03 -14.91
N ALA A 114 -4.77 13.67 -15.13
CA ALA A 114 -4.96 14.64 -16.20
C ALA A 114 -4.12 15.91 -15.99
N ILE A 115 -4.12 16.46 -14.77
CA ILE A 115 -3.31 17.62 -14.37
C ILE A 115 -1.82 17.29 -14.51
N ALA A 116 -1.40 16.13 -14.00
CA ALA A 116 0.00 15.69 -14.08
C ALA A 116 0.47 15.49 -15.52
N ALA A 117 -0.36 14.90 -16.39
CA ALA A 117 -0.03 14.72 -17.81
C ALA A 117 0.14 16.06 -18.52
N LYS A 118 -0.76 17.02 -18.26
CA LYS A 118 -0.68 18.38 -18.82
C LYS A 118 0.59 19.08 -18.36
N ALA A 119 0.86 19.08 -17.05
CA ALA A 119 2.08 19.68 -16.49
C ALA A 119 3.35 19.04 -17.06
N TYR A 120 3.36 17.71 -17.24
CA TYR A 120 4.49 17.02 -17.86
C TYR A 120 4.71 17.44 -19.31
N CYS A 121 3.65 17.60 -20.09
CA CYS A 121 3.73 18.17 -21.44
C CYS A 121 4.28 19.60 -21.41
N GLU A 122 3.75 20.47 -20.56
CA GLU A 122 4.17 21.88 -20.45
C GLU A 122 5.65 22.03 -20.06
N GLN A 123 6.20 21.08 -19.29
CA GLN A 123 7.60 21.13 -18.87
C GLN A 123 8.58 20.59 -19.92
N ASN A 124 8.13 19.76 -20.86
CA ASN A 124 9.03 18.98 -21.73
C ASN A 124 8.76 19.16 -23.23
N SER A 125 7.60 19.67 -23.62
CA SER A 125 7.29 19.93 -25.01
C SER A 125 8.04 21.15 -25.54
N ALA A 126 8.35 21.12 -26.84
CA ALA A 126 8.82 22.29 -27.56
C ALA A 126 7.72 23.37 -27.74
N PHE A 127 6.45 23.02 -27.45
CA PHE A 127 5.28 23.89 -27.57
C PHE A 127 4.42 23.86 -26.31
N PRO A 128 4.95 24.30 -25.17
CA PRO A 128 4.33 24.11 -23.86
C PRO A 128 2.93 24.73 -23.74
N ASP A 129 2.71 25.92 -24.32
CA ASP A 129 1.41 26.62 -24.27
C ASP A 129 0.30 25.91 -25.06
N THR A 130 0.64 24.92 -25.88
CA THR A 130 -0.30 24.14 -26.69
C THR A 130 -0.71 22.81 -26.05
N CYS A 131 -0.13 22.50 -24.89
CA CYS A 131 -0.39 21.26 -24.18
C CYS A 131 -1.85 21.20 -23.72
N TYR A 132 -2.56 20.20 -24.23
CA TYR A 132 -3.95 19.95 -23.88
C TYR A 132 -4.15 18.53 -23.40
N ILE A 133 -5.18 18.35 -22.56
CA ILE A 133 -5.64 17.06 -22.08
C ILE A 133 -7.08 16.86 -22.52
N ASN A 134 -7.40 15.71 -23.10
CA ASN A 134 -8.77 15.28 -23.27
C ASN A 134 -9.02 14.14 -22.28
N LEU A 135 -10.00 14.27 -21.40
CA LEU A 135 -10.28 13.26 -20.39
C LEU A 135 -10.55 11.86 -20.99
N MET A 136 -11.00 11.76 -22.24
CA MET A 136 -11.14 10.47 -22.95
C MET A 136 -9.82 9.73 -23.18
N THR A 137 -8.68 10.43 -23.11
CA THR A 137 -7.33 9.82 -23.19
C THR A 137 -6.84 9.26 -21.87
N CYS A 138 -7.61 9.44 -20.79
CA CYS A 138 -7.35 8.83 -19.50
C CYS A 138 -7.84 7.39 -19.50
N LYS A 139 -6.97 6.48 -19.10
CA LYS A 139 -7.28 5.05 -18.96
C LYS A 139 -7.09 4.62 -17.52
N ASN A 140 -8.03 3.81 -17.04
CA ASN A 140 -7.83 3.10 -15.79
C ASN A 140 -7.12 1.77 -16.10
N LEU A 141 -5.88 1.63 -15.65
CA LEU A 141 -5.04 0.46 -15.93
C LEU A 141 -5.53 -0.81 -15.21
N ASN A 142 -6.43 -0.66 -14.23
CA ASN A 142 -7.03 -1.79 -13.54
C ASN A 142 -8.42 -2.18 -14.08
N SER A 143 -9.03 -1.37 -14.95
CA SER A 143 -10.30 -1.75 -15.57
C SER A 143 -10.03 -2.81 -16.63
N ARG A 144 -10.73 -3.94 -16.51
CA ARG A 144 -10.82 -4.91 -17.61
C ARG A 144 -11.75 -4.29 -18.65
N GLU A 145 -11.18 -3.71 -19.70
CA GLU A 145 -11.90 -3.48 -20.97
C GLU A 145 -12.23 -4.83 -21.62
#